data_AF-A0A382GK41-F1
#
_entry.id   AF-A0A382GK41-F1
#
_cell.length_a   1.000
_cell.length_b   1.000
_cell.length_c   1.000
_cell.angle_alpha   90.00
_cell.angle_beta   90.00
_cell.angle_gamma   90.00
#
_symmetry.space_group_name_H-M   'P 1'
#
loop_
_entity.id
_entity.type
_entity.pdbx_description
1 polymer ?
#
loop_
_entity_poly.entity_id
_entity_poly.type
_entity_poly.pdbx_seq_one_letter_code
_entity_poly.pdbx_strand_id
1 'polypeptide(L)'
;VNDITLLVMAAGMGSRYGGLKQLDTVGPNGETIIDYSVYDAIEAGFSKVVFIIRREFEKEFKERISDKYSGEVQVEFAFQELHVLPDGFT
;
A
#
# COMPACT_ATOMS: atom_id res chain seq x y z
N VAL A 1 22.98 5.07 6.52
CA VAL A 1 21.51 5.00 6.64
C VAL A 1 21.11 3.66 6.08
N ASN A 2 20.42 2.83 6.86
CA ASN A 2 19.93 1.55 6.34
C ASN A 2 18.77 1.84 5.38
N ASP A 3 18.85 1.30 4.17
CA ASP A 3 17.79 1.43 3.16
C ASP A 3 16.87 0.21 3.24
N ILE A 4 15.96 0.21 4.22
CA ILE A 4 15.05 -0.91 4.46
C ILE A 4 13.68 -0.51 3.95
N THR A 5 13.12 -1.35 3.09
CA THR A 5 11.83 -1.13 2.43
C THR A 5 10.74 -2.03 3.03
N LEU A 6 9.61 -1.44 3.41
CA LEU A 6 8.39 -2.15 3.78
C LEU A 6 7.63 -2.49 2.49
N LEU A 7 7.38 -3.77 2.24
CA LEU A 7 6.55 -4.22 1.13
C LEU A 7 5.15 -4.58 1.65
N VAL A 8 4.14 -3.85 1.20
CA VAL A 8 2.74 -4.07 1.59
C VAL A 8 1.98 -4.75 0.46
N MET A 9 1.44 -5.94 0.73
CA MET A 9 0.62 -6.68 -0.23
C MET A 9 -0.85 -6.24 -0.13
N ALA A 10 -1.26 -5.37 -1.06
CA ALA A 10 -2.55 -4.68 -1.04
C ALA A 10 -3.42 -4.94 -2.29
N ALA A 11 -3.03 -5.86 -3.16
CA ALA A 11 -3.75 -6.20 -4.39
C ALA A 11 -4.92 -7.19 -4.19
N GLY A 12 -5.12 -7.66 -2.96
CA GLY A 12 -6.22 -8.55 -2.59
C GLY A 12 -7.55 -7.81 -2.56
N MET A 13 -8.54 -8.31 -3.30
CA MET A 13 -9.92 -7.84 -3.18
C MET A 13 -10.62 -8.53 -2.01
N GLY A 14 -11.30 -7.75 -1.17
CA GLY A 14 -12.26 -8.29 -0.22
C GLY A 14 -13.50 -8.78 -0.97
N SER A 15 -13.47 -9.98 -1.57
CA SER A 15 -14.62 -10.55 -2.32
C SER A 15 -15.91 -10.61 -1.49
N ARG A 16 -15.77 -10.72 -0.16
CA ARG A 16 -16.88 -10.72 0.80
C ARG A 16 -17.51 -9.33 1.04
N TYR A 17 -16.89 -8.24 0.57
CA TYR A 17 -17.24 -6.85 0.90
C TYR A 17 -17.28 -5.90 -0.32
N GLY A 18 -16.99 -6.38 -1.53
CA GLY A 18 -17.20 -5.62 -2.76
C GLY A 18 -16.24 -4.45 -3.03
N GLY A 19 -15.14 -4.32 -2.28
CA GLY A 19 -14.19 -3.20 -2.43
C GLY A 19 -12.88 -3.34 -1.63
N LEU A 20 -12.12 -2.25 -1.57
CA LEU A 20 -10.83 -2.13 -0.87
C LEU A 20 -11.00 -1.96 0.65
N LYS A 21 -11.06 -3.08 1.37
CA LYS A 21 -11.13 -3.09 2.84
C LYS A 21 -9.96 -2.41 3.54
N GLN A 22 -8.78 -2.38 2.93
CA GLN A 22 -7.58 -1.85 3.60
C GLN A 22 -7.65 -0.33 3.80
N LEU A 23 -8.61 0.33 3.17
CA LEU A 23 -8.89 1.76 3.31
C LEU A 23 -10.03 2.05 4.30
N ASP A 24 -10.59 1.01 4.93
CA ASP A 24 -11.55 1.17 6.02
C ASP A 24 -10.86 1.75 7.24
N THR A 25 -11.50 2.76 7.82
CA THR A 25 -11.04 3.44 9.01
C THR A 25 -11.34 2.61 10.25
N VAL A 26 -10.34 2.38 11.09
CA VAL A 26 -10.43 1.60 12.33
C VAL A 26 -9.99 2.40 13.57
N GLY A 27 -9.22 3.46 13.38
CA GLY A 27 -8.71 4.32 14.45
C GLY A 27 -9.69 5.42 14.88
N PRO A 28 -9.46 6.02 16.06
CA PRO A 28 -10.35 7.04 16.63
C PRO A 28 -10.43 8.34 15.81
N ASN A 29 -9.46 8.61 14.92
CA ASN A 29 -9.43 9.79 14.06
C ASN A 29 -9.53 9.44 12.57
N GLY A 30 -10.00 8.24 12.23
CA GLY A 30 -10.16 7.81 10.85
C GLY A 30 -8.91 7.15 10.25
N GLU A 31 -7.97 6.69 11.08
CA GLU A 31 -6.80 5.94 10.64
C GLU A 31 -7.20 4.55 10.14
N THR A 32 -6.58 4.12 9.05
CA THR A 32 -6.69 2.78 8.49
C THR A 32 -5.67 1.84 9.13
N ILE A 33 -5.81 0.53 8.93
CA ILE A 33 -4.80 -0.44 9.35
C ILE A 33 -3.44 -0.17 8.65
N ILE A 34 -3.48 0.33 7.41
CA ILE A 34 -2.27 0.72 6.68
C ILE A 34 -1.56 1.87 7.40
N ASP A 35 -2.29 2.86 7.90
CA ASP A 35 -1.71 4.00 8.62
C ASP A 35 -0.89 3.56 9.83
N TYR A 36 -1.42 2.67 10.65
CA TYR A 36 -0.67 2.11 11.78
C TYR A 36 0.57 1.32 11.35
N SER A 37 0.44 0.51 10.29
CA SER A 37 1.57 -0.32 9.81
C SER A 37 2.71 0.53 9.25
N VAL A 38 2.39 1.62 8.56
CA VAL A 38 3.40 2.56 8.03
C VAL A 38 4.04 3.35 9.16
N TYR A 39 3.25 3.82 10.12
CA TYR A 39 3.75 4.53 11.29
C TYR A 39 4.77 3.69 12.08
N ASP A 40 4.40 2.45 12.43
CA ASP A 40 5.30 1.54 13.15
C ASP A 40 6.58 1.22 12.35
N ALA A 41 6.49 1.15 11.02
CA ALA A 41 7.66 0.94 10.17
C ALA A 41 8.58 2.16 10.14
N ILE A 42 8.04 3.38 10.11
CA ILE A 42 8.84 4.61 10.23
C ILE A 42 9.58 4.62 11.57
N GLU A 43 8.88 4.35 12.68
CA GLU A 43 9.48 4.27 14.02
C GLU A 43 10.55 3.16 14.12
N ALA A 44 10.39 2.07 13.38
CA ALA A 44 11.37 0.99 13.27
C ALA A 44 12.56 1.30 12.34
N GLY A 45 12.55 2.46 11.65
CA GLY A 45 13.65 2.94 10.81
C GLY A 45 13.56 2.54 9.33
N PHE A 46 12.37 2.18 8.83
CA PHE A 46 12.15 1.97 7.40
C PHE A 46 12.12 3.32 6.66
N SER A 47 12.84 3.40 5.54
CA SER A 47 12.97 4.62 4.72
C SER A 47 12.02 4.66 3.53
N LYS A 48 11.45 3.51 3.17
CA LYS A 48 10.62 3.34 1.98
C LYS A 48 9.48 2.35 2.21
N VAL A 49 8.34 2.62 1.59
CA VAL A 49 7.19 1.71 1.53
C VAL A 49 6.81 1.49 0.06
N VAL A 50 6.61 0.23 -0.31
CA VAL A 50 6.12 -0.17 -1.64
C VAL A 50 4.79 -0.88 -1.47
N PHE A 51 3.74 -0.36 -2.11
CA PHE A 51 2.42 -0.98 -2.13
C PHE A 51 2.23 -1.79 -3.41
N ILE A 52 2.00 -3.10 -3.28
CA ILE A 52 1.56 -3.93 -4.41
C ILE A 52 0.04 -3.83 -4.49
N ILE A 53 -0.49 -3.21 -5.54
CA ILE A 53 -1.93 -2.97 -5.75
C ILE A 53 -2.39 -3.43 -7.13
N ARG A 54 -3.71 -3.43 -7.37
CA ARG A 54 -4.25 -3.50 -8.73
C ARG A 54 -4.31 -2.11 -9.33
N ARG A 55 -4.08 -1.99 -10.64
CA ARG A 55 -4.04 -0.70 -11.35
C ARG A 55 -5.34 0.11 -11.23
N GLU A 56 -6.49 -0.56 -11.22
CA GLU A 56 -7.81 0.08 -11.05
C GLU A 56 -7.96 0.85 -9.74
N PHE A 57 -7.14 0.54 -8.74
CA PHE A 57 -7.16 1.16 -7.42
C PHE A 57 -6.08 2.23 -7.21
N GLU A 58 -5.24 2.50 -8.20
CA GLU A 58 -4.13 3.44 -8.09
C GLU A 58 -4.58 4.83 -7.63
N LYS A 59 -5.67 5.33 -8.21
CA LYS A 59 -6.20 6.65 -7.89
C LYS A 59 -6.66 6.73 -6.43
N GLU A 60 -7.44 5.75 -5.98
CA GLU A 60 -7.96 5.70 -4.62
C GLU A 60 -6.82 5.59 -3.58
N PHE A 61 -5.80 4.78 -3.88
CA PHE A 61 -4.62 4.68 -3.04
C PHE A 61 -3.84 5.99 -2.97
N LYS A 62 -3.57 6.66 -4.10
CA LYS A 62 -2.86 7.94 -4.09
C LYS A 62 -3.60 8.98 -3.26
N GLU A 63 -4.91 9.14 -3.48
CA GLU A 63 -5.75 10.11 -2.76
C GLU A 63 -5.78 9.85 -1.23
N ARG A 64 -5.68 8.59 -0.79
CA ARG A 64 -5.77 8.26 0.65
C ARG A 64 -4.43 8.07 1.37
N ILE A 65 -3.38 7.70 0.65
CA ILE A 65 -2.10 7.22 1.22
C ILE A 65 -0.94 8.15 0.87
N SER A 66 -0.80 8.61 -0.40
CA SER A 66 0.45 9.29 -0.80
C SER A 66 0.64 10.64 -0.14
N ASP A 67 -0.46 11.39 0.01
CA ASP A 67 -0.41 12.73 0.60
C ASP A 67 -0.19 12.68 2.12
N LYS A 68 -0.57 11.58 2.78
CA LYS A 68 -0.47 11.42 4.24
C LYS A 68 0.95 11.30 4.75
N TYR A 69 1.83 10.64 4.00
CA TYR A 69 3.21 10.36 4.43
C TYR A 69 4.26 11.16 3.67
N SER A 70 3.82 12.15 2.88
CA SER A 70 4.70 12.99 2.10
C SER A 70 5.71 13.71 3.01
N GLY A 71 6.99 13.38 2.86
CA GLY A 71 8.08 13.95 3.65
C GLY A 71 8.56 13.10 4.85
N GLU A 72 7.84 12.04 5.20
CA GLU A 72 8.24 11.12 6.29
C GLU A 72 8.87 9.82 5.77
N VAL A 73 8.32 9.26 4.70
CA VAL A 73 8.81 8.01 4.07
C VAL A 73 8.63 8.04 2.56
N GLN A 74 9.52 7.42 1.80
CA GLN A 74 9.35 7.29 0.35
C GLN A 74 8.23 6.30 0.05
N VAL A 75 7.22 6.70 -0.72
CA VAL A 75 6.09 5.84 -1.11
C VAL A 75 6.17 5.51 -2.59
N GLU A 76 6.09 4.22 -2.92
CA GLU A 76 6.03 3.72 -4.30
C GLU A 76 4.92 2.67 -4.49
N PHE A 77 4.55 2.45 -5.75
CA PHE A 77 3.51 1.50 -6.14
C PHE A 77 4.06 0.48 -7.14
N ALA A 78 3.72 -0.78 -6.91
CA ALA A 78 3.88 -1.87 -7.87
C ALA A 78 2.51 -2.43 -8.23
N PHE A 79 2.36 -2.94 -9.45
CA PHE A 79 1.08 -3.39 -9.97
C PHE A 79 1.06 -4.90 -10.17
N GLN A 80 0.08 -5.56 -9.54
CA GLN A 80 -0.21 -6.97 -9.78
C GLN A 80 -1.28 -7.10 -10.86
N GLU A 81 -0.93 -7.74 -11.97
CA GLU A 81 -1.81 -7.96 -13.12
C GLU A 81 -1.68 -9.42 -13.59
N LEU A 82 -2.78 -10.01 -14.08
CA LEU A 82 -2.80 -11.43 -14.50
C LEU A 82 -1.90 -11.72 -15.69
N HIS A 83 -1.67 -10.72 -16.54
CA HIS A 83 -0.92 -10.84 -17.79
C HIS A 83 0.54 -10.35 -17.67
N VAL A 84 0.97 -9.93 -16.46
CA VAL A 84 2.37 -9.62 -16.17
C VAL A 84 3.03 -10.93 -15.74
N LEU A 85 3.34 -11.76 -16.73
CA LEU A 85 3.96 -13.07 -16.57
C LEU A 85 5.39 -13.05 -17.12
N PRO A 86 6.26 -14.00 -16.72
CA PRO A 86 7.56 -14.18 -17.34
C PRO A 86 7.44 -14.53 -18.84
N ASP A 87 8.50 -14.27 -19.59
CA ASP A 87 8.57 -14.62 -21.01
C ASP A 87 8.23 -16.10 -21.26
N GLY A 88 7.34 -16.35 -22.22
CA GLY A 88 6.91 -17.70 -22.61
C GLY A 88 5.64 -18.23 -21.93
N PHE A 89 4.98 -17.45 -21.08
CA PHE A 89 3.70 -17.79 -20.45
C PHE A 89 2.56 -16.90 -20.97
N THR A 90 1.32 -17.43 -20.96
CA THR A 90 0.09 -16.75 -21.41
C THR A 90 -1.02 -16.85 -20.37
#